data_AF-A0A7M2X157-F1
#
_entry.id   AF-A0A7M2X157-F1
#
_cell.length_a   1.000
_cell.length_b   1.000
_cell.length_c   1.000
_cell.angle_alpha   90.00
_cell.angle_beta   90.00
_cell.angle_gamma   90.00
#
_symmetry.space_group_name_H-M   'P 1'
#
loop_
_entity.id
_entity.type
_entity.pdbx_description
1 polymer ?
#
loop_
_entity_poly.entity_id
_entity_poly.type
_entity_poly.pdbx_seq_one_letter_code
_entity_poly.pdbx_strand_id
1 'polypeptide(L)'
;MTRMKTYILKAAIVSALVTTPLLAQNQPAARDAQPTPRPQAQPLQPAGENPQQNGPTGERSPTPADRAAEDRGADRNASSRMDPKVMSQEFVRHASSANQFEIELGQLAQERAQRAEVKAFARDLVAAHQKAQQSLEQAAKTSNLDVSKELTPVHQAKLTMFRAKRGAEFDKAYTYGMVGGHSEAALWYRDGANELQDPAVKQYAAATLPAIREHLQTAKQLAGDDSAAMPASSVQKGQSRQEGKTPGRRDGDAVVPSRTDGTPTESPKKD
;
A
#
# COMPACT_ATOMS: atom_id res chain seq x y z
N MET A 1 -3.21 -7.26 -21.81
CA MET A 1 -2.47 -8.38 -21.19
C MET A 1 -1.15 -7.89 -20.56
N THR A 2 -1.17 -6.81 -19.78
CA THR A 2 0.09 -6.13 -19.36
C THR A 2 0.05 -5.55 -17.94
N ARG A 3 -1.15 -5.37 -17.35
CA ARG A 3 -1.28 -4.68 -16.05
C ARG A 3 -1.05 -5.61 -14.87
N MET A 4 -1.79 -6.73 -14.75
CA MET A 4 -1.63 -7.67 -13.63
C MET A 4 -0.18 -8.17 -13.46
N LYS A 5 0.50 -8.53 -14.56
CA LYS A 5 1.96 -8.85 -14.58
C LYS A 5 2.84 -7.76 -13.94
N THR A 6 2.52 -6.49 -14.17
CA THR A 6 3.32 -5.36 -13.70
C THR A 6 3.09 -5.08 -12.21
N TYR A 7 1.90 -5.36 -11.67
CA TYR A 7 1.62 -5.18 -10.23
C TYR A 7 2.25 -6.27 -9.36
N ILE A 8 2.29 -7.52 -9.83
CA ILE A 8 3.01 -8.63 -9.16
C ILE A 8 4.50 -8.26 -8.97
N LEU A 9 5.09 -7.49 -9.89
CA LEU A 9 6.48 -7.02 -9.80
C LEU A 9 6.65 -5.66 -9.07
N LYS A 10 5.58 -4.97 -8.66
CA LYS A 10 5.63 -3.62 -8.06
C LYS A 10 5.26 -3.54 -6.58
N ALA A 11 4.78 -4.61 -5.97
CA ALA A 11 4.41 -4.67 -4.54
C ALA A 11 5.59 -4.51 -3.54
N ALA A 12 6.76 -4.03 -4.00
CA ALA A 12 8.02 -3.96 -3.25
C ALA A 12 8.56 -2.54 -3.03
N ILE A 13 7.98 -1.47 -3.62
CA ILE A 13 8.58 -0.12 -3.59
C ILE A 13 7.59 0.97 -3.19
N VAL A 14 7.52 1.25 -1.88
CA VAL A 14 7.51 2.62 -1.33
C VAL A 14 8.39 2.62 -0.09
N SER A 15 9.60 3.20 -0.18
CA SER A 15 10.48 3.41 0.96
C SER A 15 10.31 4.83 1.51
N ALA A 16 10.24 4.96 2.82
CA ALA A 16 10.42 6.24 3.52
C ALA A 16 11.45 6.04 4.65
N LEU A 17 12.47 6.89 4.67
CA LEU A 17 13.65 6.76 5.51
C LEU A 17 13.33 6.88 7.01
N VAL A 18 13.97 6.05 7.83
CA VAL A 18 14.15 6.31 9.27
C VAL A 18 15.64 6.17 9.60
N THR A 19 16.28 7.29 9.93
CA THR A 19 17.68 7.32 10.37
C THR A 19 17.78 6.81 11.81
N THR A 20 18.48 5.71 12.03
CA THR A 20 18.69 5.14 13.37
C THR A 20 19.97 5.66 14.03
N PRO A 21 19.90 6.29 15.22
CA PRO A 21 21.05 6.37 16.10
C PRO A 21 21.32 4.98 16.71
N LEU A 22 22.58 4.55 16.69
CA LEU A 22 23.02 3.26 17.24
C LEU A 22 23.09 3.32 18.78
N LEU A 23 22.30 2.49 19.47
CA LEU A 23 22.53 2.15 20.87
C LEU A 23 22.78 0.63 20.97
N ALA A 24 23.97 0.26 21.43
CA ALA A 24 24.37 -1.13 21.56
C ALA A 24 23.82 -1.75 22.86
N GLN A 25 23.44 -3.03 22.80
CA GLN A 25 23.29 -3.88 23.99
C GLN A 25 24.11 -5.16 23.82
N ASN A 26 24.86 -5.50 24.86
CA ASN A 26 25.71 -6.68 24.90
C ASN A 26 24.88 -7.96 25.03
N GLN A 27 25.28 -9.02 24.32
CA GLN A 27 25.04 -10.40 24.73
C GLN A 27 26.37 -11.17 24.67
N PRO A 28 26.74 -11.95 25.70
CA PRO A 28 27.89 -12.84 25.64
C PRO A 28 27.57 -14.12 24.83
N ALA A 29 28.58 -14.69 24.18
CA ALA A 29 28.52 -16.04 23.59
C ALA A 29 28.36 -17.11 24.69
N ALA A 30 27.86 -18.32 24.42
CA ALA A 30 28.57 -19.43 23.76
C ALA A 30 27.65 -20.69 23.74
N ARG A 31 27.81 -21.77 22.96
CA ARG A 31 28.71 -22.21 21.84
C ARG A 31 28.02 -23.45 21.19
N ASP A 32 28.49 -24.10 20.12
CA ASP A 32 29.75 -23.96 19.36
C ASP A 32 29.54 -23.59 17.88
N ALA A 33 29.56 -24.44 16.82
CA ALA A 33 29.92 -25.85 16.65
C ALA A 33 30.48 -26.09 15.22
N GLN A 34 31.16 -27.22 14.99
CA GLN A 34 32.20 -27.33 13.94
C GLN A 34 31.77 -27.97 12.59
N PRO A 35 32.54 -27.75 11.49
CA PRO A 35 31.95 -27.67 10.14
C PRO A 35 32.68 -28.47 9.01
N THR A 36 32.24 -28.23 7.76
CA THR A 36 32.98 -28.44 6.47
C THR A 36 33.21 -29.88 5.97
N PRO A 37 33.57 -30.15 4.68
CA PRO A 37 34.11 -29.24 3.65
C PRO A 37 33.44 -29.21 2.24
N ARG A 38 33.97 -28.32 1.38
CA ARG A 38 33.71 -28.23 -0.07
C ARG A 38 34.77 -28.99 -0.89
N PRO A 39 34.47 -29.42 -2.13
CA PRO A 39 35.48 -29.64 -3.18
C PRO A 39 35.93 -28.32 -3.85
N GLN A 40 36.99 -28.39 -4.66
CA GLN A 40 37.61 -27.27 -5.40
C GLN A 40 37.41 -27.40 -6.93
N ALA A 41 38.06 -26.56 -7.74
CA ALA A 41 37.87 -26.48 -9.20
C ALA A 41 39.19 -26.20 -9.97
N GLN A 42 39.12 -26.17 -11.31
CA GLN A 42 40.20 -25.88 -12.30
C GLN A 42 41.13 -27.06 -12.66
N PRO A 43 41.82 -27.10 -13.83
CA PRO A 43 42.10 -26.01 -14.80
C PRO A 43 41.60 -26.26 -16.26
N LEU A 44 42.28 -25.69 -17.27
CA LEU A 44 41.78 -25.30 -18.61
C LEU A 44 42.64 -25.82 -19.79
N GLN A 45 42.06 -25.72 -21.01
CA GLN A 45 42.72 -25.52 -22.33
C GLN A 45 43.45 -26.72 -23.01
N PRO A 46 43.75 -26.69 -24.34
CA PRO A 46 43.18 -25.87 -25.44
C PRO A 46 42.93 -26.60 -26.81
N ALA A 47 42.35 -25.85 -27.76
CA ALA A 47 42.56 -25.87 -29.24
C ALA A 47 42.11 -27.06 -30.13
N GLY A 48 41.80 -26.72 -31.40
CA GLY A 48 41.45 -27.62 -32.51
C GLY A 48 40.70 -26.87 -33.62
N GLU A 49 41.30 -26.72 -34.81
CA GLU A 49 40.78 -25.88 -35.91
C GLU A 49 40.16 -26.66 -37.09
N ASN A 50 39.35 -25.92 -37.85
CA ASN A 50 38.95 -25.99 -39.29
C ASN A 50 39.84 -26.85 -40.25
N PRO A 51 39.42 -27.22 -41.50
CA PRO A 51 38.42 -26.55 -42.35
C PRO A 51 37.58 -27.43 -43.35
N GLN A 52 36.96 -26.75 -44.35
CA GLN A 52 36.56 -27.25 -45.70
C GLN A 52 35.30 -28.14 -45.84
N GLN A 53 34.45 -28.05 -46.90
CA GLN A 53 34.28 -27.04 -47.97
C GLN A 53 32.98 -27.25 -48.79
N ASN A 54 32.62 -26.26 -49.63
CA ASN A 54 31.81 -26.34 -50.87
C ASN A 54 30.28 -26.60 -50.83
N GLY A 55 29.54 -25.82 -51.65
CA GLY A 55 28.26 -26.19 -52.26
C GLY A 55 28.47 -26.61 -53.74
N PRO A 56 27.51 -26.44 -54.69
CA PRO A 56 26.23 -25.71 -54.60
C PRO A 56 25.00 -26.47 -55.19
N THR A 57 23.84 -25.79 -55.18
CA THR A 57 22.66 -25.90 -56.09
C THR A 57 22.25 -27.25 -56.72
N GLY A 58 21.00 -27.65 -56.47
CA GLY A 58 20.24 -28.57 -57.33
C GLY A 58 18.73 -28.37 -57.14
N GLU A 59 17.97 -28.25 -58.24
CA GLU A 59 16.52 -28.07 -58.21
C GLU A 59 15.78 -29.36 -57.83
N ARG A 60 14.71 -29.25 -57.04
CA ARG A 60 13.73 -30.34 -56.89
C ARG A 60 12.35 -29.83 -56.50
N SER A 61 11.32 -30.31 -57.18
CA SER A 61 9.92 -30.07 -56.83
C SER A 61 9.60 -30.61 -55.43
N PRO A 62 8.70 -29.96 -54.66
CA PRO A 62 8.42 -30.34 -53.28
C PRO A 62 7.79 -31.74 -53.19
N THR A 63 8.14 -32.45 -52.13
CA THR A 63 7.56 -33.77 -51.81
C THR A 63 6.41 -33.60 -50.81
N PRO A 64 5.59 -34.62 -50.52
CA PRO A 64 4.47 -34.49 -49.58
C PRO A 64 4.83 -34.02 -48.15
N ALA A 65 6.12 -33.99 -47.79
CA ALA A 65 6.61 -33.54 -46.49
C ALA A 65 6.32 -32.05 -46.19
N ASP A 66 6.24 -31.18 -47.21
CA ASP A 66 6.05 -29.74 -47.00
C ASP A 66 4.67 -29.37 -46.44
N ARG A 67 3.67 -30.26 -46.53
CA ARG A 67 2.35 -30.07 -45.87
C ARG A 67 2.39 -30.19 -44.34
N ALA A 68 3.53 -30.58 -43.75
CA ALA A 68 3.71 -30.61 -42.30
C ALA A 68 4.28 -29.30 -41.71
N ALA A 69 4.33 -28.22 -42.49
CA ALA A 69 4.92 -26.94 -42.10
C ALA A 69 3.90 -25.88 -41.59
N GLU A 70 2.66 -25.91 -42.07
CA GLU A 70 1.68 -24.82 -41.83
C GLU A 70 1.13 -24.78 -40.39
N ASP A 71 1.07 -25.94 -39.70
CA ASP A 71 0.56 -26.06 -38.32
C ASP A 71 1.49 -25.44 -37.25
N ARG A 72 2.77 -25.21 -37.58
CA ARG A 72 3.80 -24.77 -36.61
C ARG A 72 3.96 -23.25 -36.51
N GLY A 73 2.98 -22.49 -37.02
CA GLY A 73 2.98 -21.02 -37.02
C GLY A 73 2.41 -20.38 -35.75
N ALA A 74 1.45 -21.01 -35.07
CA ALA A 74 0.62 -20.34 -34.06
C ALA A 74 1.29 -20.15 -32.68
N ASP A 75 2.13 -21.09 -32.25
CA ASP A 75 2.41 -21.27 -30.81
C ASP A 75 3.63 -20.48 -30.26
N ARG A 76 4.42 -19.82 -31.12
CA ARG A 76 5.61 -19.05 -30.69
C ARG A 76 5.30 -17.79 -29.87
N ASN A 77 4.03 -17.53 -29.57
CA ASN A 77 3.55 -16.40 -28.76
C ASN A 77 2.75 -16.85 -27.51
N ALA A 78 2.59 -18.16 -27.28
CA ALA A 78 1.97 -18.68 -26.05
C ALA A 78 2.94 -18.59 -24.86
N SER A 79 4.23 -18.82 -25.08
CA SER A 79 5.33 -18.93 -24.09
C SER A 79 5.61 -17.67 -23.24
N SER A 80 4.78 -16.62 -23.35
CA SER A 80 4.84 -15.41 -22.52
C SER A 80 3.63 -15.27 -21.57
N ARG A 81 2.61 -16.14 -21.64
CA ARG A 81 1.46 -16.09 -20.72
C ARG A 81 1.74 -16.98 -19.51
N MET A 82 1.61 -16.39 -18.31
CA MET A 82 1.68 -17.16 -17.07
C MET A 82 0.46 -18.08 -16.98
N ASP A 83 0.66 -19.28 -16.43
CA ASP A 83 -0.37 -20.30 -16.27
C ASP A 83 -1.62 -19.74 -15.54
N PRO A 84 -2.86 -20.03 -15.99
CA PRO A 84 -4.06 -19.48 -15.39
C PRO A 84 -4.30 -19.91 -13.93
N LYS A 85 -3.93 -21.13 -13.55
CA LYS A 85 -4.02 -21.60 -12.15
C LYS A 85 -2.98 -20.90 -11.29
N VAL A 86 -1.77 -20.65 -11.80
CA VAL A 86 -0.76 -19.84 -11.11
C VAL A 86 -1.24 -18.40 -10.91
N MET A 87 -1.84 -17.76 -11.92
CA MET A 87 -2.41 -16.41 -11.79
C MET A 87 -3.52 -16.34 -10.72
N SER A 88 -4.38 -17.37 -10.65
CA SER A 88 -5.39 -17.49 -9.59
C SER A 88 -4.77 -17.79 -8.21
N GLN A 89 -3.71 -18.59 -8.14
CA GLN A 89 -3.02 -18.93 -6.89
C GLN A 89 -2.28 -17.72 -6.29
N GLU A 90 -1.65 -16.90 -7.14
CA GLU A 90 -1.07 -15.61 -6.77
C GLU A 90 -2.16 -14.65 -6.25
N PHE A 91 -3.32 -14.59 -6.93
CA PHE A 91 -4.44 -13.78 -6.48
C PHE A 91 -4.97 -14.25 -5.11
N VAL A 92 -5.21 -15.55 -4.92
CA VAL A 92 -5.67 -16.10 -3.63
C VAL A 92 -4.67 -15.80 -2.51
N ARG A 93 -3.37 -16.00 -2.73
CA ARG A 93 -2.35 -15.75 -1.70
C ARG A 93 -2.29 -14.27 -1.29
N HIS A 94 -2.24 -13.36 -2.24
CA HIS A 94 -2.15 -11.93 -1.94
C HIS A 94 -3.47 -11.39 -1.36
N ALA A 95 -4.63 -11.80 -1.87
CA ALA A 95 -5.93 -11.40 -1.33
C ALA A 95 -6.12 -11.87 0.12
N SER A 96 -5.76 -13.12 0.45
CA SER A 96 -5.86 -13.65 1.82
C SER A 96 -4.96 -12.87 2.78
N SER A 97 -3.69 -12.67 2.39
CA SER A 97 -2.74 -11.94 3.21
C SER A 97 -3.09 -10.45 3.37
N ALA A 98 -3.80 -9.85 2.40
CA ALA A 98 -4.34 -8.50 2.51
C ALA A 98 -5.53 -8.45 3.50
N ASN A 99 -6.46 -9.41 3.42
CA ASN A 99 -7.58 -9.48 4.37
C ASN A 99 -7.09 -9.64 5.82
N GLN A 100 -6.13 -10.53 6.09
CA GLN A 100 -5.59 -10.69 7.45
C GLN A 100 -4.85 -9.42 7.93
N PHE A 101 -4.10 -8.75 7.04
CA PHE A 101 -3.46 -7.48 7.36
C PHE A 101 -4.46 -6.39 7.76
N GLU A 102 -5.54 -6.22 7.00
CA GLU A 102 -6.58 -5.22 7.30
C GLU A 102 -7.40 -5.58 8.56
N ILE A 103 -7.55 -6.87 8.87
CA ILE A 103 -8.15 -7.33 10.13
C ILE A 103 -7.26 -6.96 11.33
N GLU A 104 -5.97 -7.30 11.33
CA GLU A 104 -5.06 -6.93 12.42
C GLU A 104 -4.86 -5.41 12.54
N LEU A 105 -4.77 -4.71 11.41
CA LEU A 105 -4.60 -3.25 11.39
C LEU A 105 -5.88 -2.51 11.82
N GLY A 106 -7.07 -3.01 11.46
CA GLY A 106 -8.35 -2.49 11.93
C GLY A 106 -8.62 -2.75 13.41
N GLN A 107 -8.14 -3.88 13.96
CA GLN A 107 -8.13 -4.13 15.40
C GLN A 107 -7.19 -3.14 16.13
N LEU A 108 -5.95 -3.02 15.65
CA LEU A 108 -4.98 -2.06 16.17
C LEU A 108 -5.49 -0.61 16.09
N ALA A 109 -6.22 -0.24 15.04
CA ALA A 109 -6.79 1.10 14.92
C ALA A 109 -7.87 1.40 15.97
N GLN A 110 -8.72 0.43 16.31
CA GLN A 110 -9.70 0.60 17.40
C GLN A 110 -9.02 0.89 18.75
N GLU A 111 -7.84 0.30 19.02
CA GLU A 111 -7.00 0.70 20.16
C GLU A 111 -6.37 2.09 19.99
N ARG A 112 -5.61 2.30 18.91
CA ARG A 112 -4.56 3.32 18.81
C ARG A 112 -5.00 4.65 18.20
N ALA A 113 -6.11 4.66 17.46
CA ALA A 113 -6.69 5.89 16.92
C ALA A 113 -7.13 6.86 18.03
N GLN A 114 -7.24 8.13 17.70
CA GLN A 114 -7.82 9.16 18.57
C GLN A 114 -9.18 9.64 18.05
N ARG A 115 -9.33 9.79 16.74
CA ARG A 115 -10.60 10.11 16.08
C ARG A 115 -11.64 8.99 16.23
N ALA A 116 -12.88 9.36 16.55
CA ALA A 116 -13.98 8.39 16.71
C ALA A 116 -14.40 7.77 15.37
N GLU A 117 -14.39 8.57 14.31
CA GLU A 117 -14.72 8.15 12.94
C GLU A 117 -13.72 7.11 12.41
N VAL A 118 -12.43 7.29 12.73
CA VAL A 118 -11.37 6.31 12.38
C VAL A 118 -11.59 4.98 13.11
N LYS A 119 -11.99 5.00 14.39
CA LYS A 119 -12.33 3.77 15.13
C LYS A 119 -13.58 3.08 14.58
N ALA A 120 -14.59 3.84 14.18
CA ALA A 120 -15.80 3.30 13.56
C ALA A 120 -15.48 2.62 12.22
N PHE A 121 -14.79 3.33 11.32
CA PHE A 121 -14.37 2.78 10.04
C PHE A 121 -13.46 1.55 10.18
N ALA A 122 -12.55 1.56 11.16
CA ALA A 122 -11.69 0.41 11.43
C ALA A 122 -12.43 -0.85 11.91
N ARG A 123 -13.46 -0.69 12.76
CA ARG A 123 -14.37 -1.78 13.15
C ARG A 123 -15.10 -2.35 11.92
N ASP A 124 -15.60 -1.49 11.05
CA ASP A 124 -16.39 -1.88 9.90
C ASP A 124 -15.52 -2.57 8.83
N LEU A 125 -14.27 -2.12 8.66
CA LEU A 125 -13.23 -2.80 7.88
C LEU A 125 -12.94 -4.22 8.40
N VAL A 126 -12.79 -4.41 9.72
CA VAL A 126 -12.57 -5.76 10.30
C VAL A 126 -13.71 -6.71 9.92
N ALA A 127 -14.97 -6.28 10.06
CA ALA A 127 -16.12 -7.09 9.70
C ALA A 127 -16.18 -7.39 8.19
N ALA A 128 -15.91 -6.40 7.34
CA ALA A 128 -15.88 -6.55 5.89
C ALA A 128 -14.77 -7.51 5.43
N HIS A 129 -13.55 -7.37 5.94
CA HIS A 129 -12.41 -8.22 5.57
C HIS A 129 -12.51 -9.63 6.15
N GLN A 130 -13.15 -9.85 7.31
CA GLN A 130 -13.49 -11.19 7.79
C GLN A 130 -14.44 -11.91 6.82
N LYS A 131 -15.49 -11.23 6.36
CA LYS A 131 -16.43 -11.77 5.35
C LYS A 131 -15.74 -12.00 4.00
N ALA A 132 -14.84 -11.10 3.60
CA ALA A 132 -14.03 -11.26 2.39
C ALA A 132 -13.05 -12.44 2.49
N GLN A 133 -12.48 -12.72 3.66
CA GLN A 133 -11.62 -13.88 3.89
C GLN A 133 -12.41 -15.19 3.81
N GLN A 134 -13.57 -15.29 4.46
CA GLN A 134 -14.44 -16.48 4.38
C GLN A 134 -14.89 -16.77 2.95
N SER A 135 -15.25 -15.72 2.20
CA SER A 135 -15.65 -15.83 0.80
C SER A 135 -14.49 -16.26 -0.11
N LEU A 136 -13.26 -15.83 0.20
CA LEU A 136 -12.05 -16.26 -0.49
C LEU A 136 -11.70 -17.73 -0.20
N GLU A 137 -11.79 -18.15 1.07
CA GLU A 137 -11.57 -19.53 1.48
C GLU A 137 -12.53 -20.50 0.77
N GLN A 138 -13.79 -20.11 0.58
CA GLN A 138 -14.75 -20.89 -0.21
C GLN A 138 -14.42 -20.89 -1.72
N ALA A 139 -14.02 -19.76 -2.31
CA ALA A 139 -13.64 -19.70 -3.72
C ALA A 139 -12.41 -20.56 -4.02
N ALA A 140 -11.34 -20.41 -3.22
CA ALA A 140 -10.11 -21.17 -3.35
C ALA A 140 -10.32 -22.69 -3.17
N LYS A 141 -11.18 -23.09 -2.22
CA LYS A 141 -11.57 -24.48 -2.01
C LYS A 141 -12.27 -25.07 -3.25
N THR A 142 -13.18 -24.33 -3.87
CA THR A 142 -13.85 -24.76 -5.13
C THR A 142 -12.85 -24.98 -6.27
N SER A 143 -11.77 -24.19 -6.30
CA SER A 143 -10.74 -24.20 -7.36
C SER A 143 -9.53 -25.10 -7.08
N ASN A 144 -9.49 -25.79 -5.94
CA ASN A 144 -8.31 -26.50 -5.43
C ASN A 144 -7.05 -25.62 -5.42
N LEU A 145 -7.16 -24.46 -4.75
CA LEU A 145 -6.10 -23.47 -4.55
C LEU A 145 -5.80 -23.31 -3.06
N ASP A 146 -4.53 -23.13 -2.72
CA ASP A 146 -4.07 -23.01 -1.33
C ASP A 146 -4.34 -21.63 -0.76
N VAL A 147 -4.84 -21.57 0.48
CA VAL A 147 -5.03 -20.32 1.24
C VAL A 147 -4.04 -20.28 2.40
N SER A 148 -2.96 -19.52 2.24
CA SER A 148 -2.12 -19.17 3.38
C SER A 148 -2.82 -18.12 4.26
N LYS A 149 -2.79 -18.34 5.58
CA LYS A 149 -3.27 -17.37 6.58
C LYS A 149 -2.16 -16.46 7.11
N GLU A 150 -0.94 -16.62 6.62
CA GLU A 150 0.24 -15.83 7.02
C GLU A 150 0.26 -14.44 6.37
N LEU A 151 0.86 -13.49 7.08
CA LEU A 151 1.21 -12.19 6.50
C LEU A 151 2.42 -12.33 5.56
N THR A 152 2.35 -11.73 4.37
CA THR A 152 3.56 -11.53 3.55
C THR A 152 4.55 -10.64 4.32
N PRO A 153 5.87 -10.74 4.06
CA PRO A 153 6.86 -9.88 4.71
C PRO A 153 6.56 -8.38 4.57
N VAL A 154 5.95 -7.96 3.45
CA VAL A 154 5.51 -6.57 3.22
C VAL A 154 4.37 -6.18 4.17
N HIS A 155 3.36 -7.04 4.36
CA HIS A 155 2.25 -6.79 5.29
C HIS A 155 2.73 -6.83 6.74
N GLN A 156 3.61 -7.77 7.09
CA GLN A 156 4.21 -7.85 8.42
C GLN A 156 5.02 -6.59 8.76
N ALA A 157 5.80 -6.07 7.80
CA ALA A 157 6.56 -4.84 7.96
C ALA A 157 5.65 -3.59 8.10
N LYS A 158 4.62 -3.47 7.25
CA LYS A 158 3.59 -2.41 7.36
C LYS A 158 2.95 -2.43 8.75
N LEU A 159 2.53 -3.59 9.24
CA LEU A 159 1.84 -3.72 10.53
C LEU A 159 2.76 -3.37 11.71
N THR A 160 4.02 -3.79 11.67
CA THR A 160 5.04 -3.36 12.66
C THR A 160 5.22 -1.84 12.67
N MET A 161 5.20 -1.17 11.50
CA MET A 161 5.28 0.29 11.43
C MET A 161 4.04 1.00 11.99
N PHE A 162 2.85 0.40 11.88
CA PHE A 162 1.64 0.90 12.53
C PHE A 162 1.62 0.68 14.05
N ARG A 163 2.14 -0.45 14.56
CA ARG A 163 2.20 -0.76 16.00
C ARG A 163 2.99 0.28 16.82
N ALA A 164 3.92 0.99 16.18
CA ALA A 164 4.71 2.08 16.75
C ALA A 164 3.97 3.42 16.87
N LYS A 165 2.85 3.63 16.16
CA LYS A 165 2.13 4.91 16.11
C LYS A 165 0.96 4.96 17.11
N ARG A 166 0.57 6.18 17.52
CA ARG A 166 -0.59 6.44 18.39
C ARG A 166 -1.25 7.79 18.08
N GLY A 167 -2.53 7.91 18.45
CA GLY A 167 -3.30 9.16 18.40
C GLY A 167 -3.37 9.77 17.00
N ALA A 168 -3.31 11.10 16.89
CA ALA A 168 -3.35 11.80 15.60
C ALA A 168 -2.26 11.35 14.58
N GLU A 169 -1.11 10.85 15.04
CA GLU A 169 -0.08 10.29 14.13
C GLU A 169 -0.50 8.91 13.59
N PHE A 170 -1.19 8.11 14.41
CA PHE A 170 -1.81 6.87 13.94
C PHE A 170 -2.98 7.16 12.99
N ASP A 171 -3.89 8.08 13.36
CA ASP A 171 -5.06 8.45 12.56
C ASP A 171 -4.64 8.83 11.13
N LYS A 172 -3.70 9.79 11.01
CA LYS A 172 -3.17 10.23 9.71
C LYS A 172 -2.42 9.12 8.95
N ALA A 173 -1.65 8.27 9.63
CA ALA A 173 -1.00 7.15 8.97
C ALA A 173 -2.02 6.12 8.45
N TYR A 174 -3.12 5.93 9.19
CA TYR A 174 -4.17 4.97 8.89
C TYR A 174 -5.04 5.45 7.72
N THR A 175 -5.57 6.67 7.77
CA THR A 175 -6.41 7.23 6.70
C THR A 175 -5.67 7.25 5.36
N TYR A 176 -4.44 7.78 5.31
CA TYR A 176 -3.61 7.79 4.10
C TYR A 176 -3.19 6.38 3.66
N GLY A 177 -2.91 5.47 4.61
CA GLY A 177 -2.65 4.06 4.34
C GLY A 177 -3.84 3.36 3.67
N MET A 178 -5.05 3.57 4.19
CA MET A 178 -6.30 3.03 3.64
C MET A 178 -6.57 3.57 2.23
N VAL A 179 -6.36 4.88 1.99
CA VAL A 179 -6.49 5.47 0.65
C VAL A 179 -5.52 4.83 -0.34
N GLY A 180 -4.26 4.60 0.05
CA GLY A 180 -3.26 3.93 -0.78
C GLY A 180 -3.64 2.48 -1.08
N GLY A 181 -3.83 1.68 -0.04
CA GLY A 181 -4.13 0.25 -0.15
C GLY A 181 -5.41 -0.03 -0.94
N HIS A 182 -6.50 0.66 -0.63
CA HIS A 182 -7.76 0.47 -1.34
C HIS A 182 -7.74 1.03 -2.78
N SER A 183 -6.87 2.00 -3.10
CA SER A 183 -6.64 2.42 -4.50
C SER A 183 -5.95 1.34 -5.32
N GLU A 184 -4.92 0.69 -4.77
CA GLU A 184 -4.23 -0.42 -5.42
C GLU A 184 -5.16 -1.65 -5.54
N ALA A 185 -5.86 -2.01 -4.46
CA ALA A 185 -6.82 -3.10 -4.45
C ALA A 185 -7.97 -2.87 -5.45
N ALA A 186 -8.50 -1.65 -5.60
CA ALA A 186 -9.55 -1.35 -6.57
C ALA A 186 -9.09 -1.54 -8.04
N LEU A 187 -7.81 -1.35 -8.34
CA LEU A 187 -7.23 -1.67 -9.65
C LEU A 187 -7.03 -3.18 -9.82
N TRP A 188 -6.50 -3.84 -8.79
CA TRP A 188 -6.12 -5.25 -8.83
C TRP A 188 -7.32 -6.20 -8.78
N TYR A 189 -8.36 -5.91 -8.00
CA TYR A 189 -9.64 -6.64 -8.02
C TYR A 189 -10.41 -6.40 -9.32
N ARG A 190 -10.34 -5.20 -9.92
CA ARG A 190 -10.87 -4.97 -11.28
C ARG A 190 -10.14 -5.85 -12.28
N ASP A 191 -8.81 -5.86 -12.26
CA ASP A 191 -8.04 -6.65 -13.23
C ASP A 191 -8.25 -8.15 -13.00
N GLY A 192 -8.36 -8.62 -11.75
CA GLY A 192 -8.75 -9.99 -11.41
C GLY A 192 -10.13 -10.36 -11.94
N ALA A 193 -11.15 -9.52 -11.71
CA ALA A 193 -12.51 -9.72 -12.21
C ALA A 193 -12.63 -9.78 -13.75
N ASN A 194 -11.61 -9.31 -14.49
CA ASN A 194 -11.58 -9.34 -15.95
C ASN A 194 -10.61 -10.40 -16.52
N GLU A 195 -9.35 -10.41 -16.07
CA GLU A 195 -8.25 -11.20 -16.62
C GLU A 195 -8.13 -12.63 -16.03
N LEU A 196 -8.70 -12.93 -14.85
CA LEU A 196 -8.70 -14.31 -14.32
C LEU A 196 -9.58 -15.25 -15.17
N GLN A 197 -9.16 -16.51 -15.27
CA GLN A 197 -9.88 -17.57 -16.00
C GLN A 197 -10.60 -18.54 -15.07
N ASP A 198 -10.15 -18.66 -13.81
CA ASP A 198 -10.85 -19.45 -12.80
C ASP A 198 -12.22 -18.79 -12.46
N PRO A 199 -13.36 -19.50 -12.63
CA PRO A 199 -14.67 -18.89 -12.42
C PRO A 199 -14.92 -18.43 -10.97
N ALA A 200 -14.48 -19.20 -9.97
CA ALA A 200 -14.78 -18.92 -8.57
C ALA A 200 -13.94 -17.75 -8.04
N VAL A 201 -12.63 -17.72 -8.34
CA VAL A 201 -11.76 -16.60 -7.95
C VAL A 201 -12.11 -15.34 -8.74
N LYS A 202 -12.52 -15.45 -10.02
CA LYS A 202 -13.04 -14.32 -10.80
C LYS A 202 -14.34 -13.75 -10.23
N GLN A 203 -15.29 -14.62 -9.85
CA GLN A 203 -16.54 -14.22 -9.21
C GLN A 203 -16.27 -13.54 -7.86
N TYR A 204 -15.36 -14.08 -7.04
CA TYR A 204 -14.91 -13.44 -5.81
C TYR A 204 -14.35 -12.04 -6.06
N ALA A 205 -13.43 -11.90 -7.01
CA ALA A 205 -12.83 -10.60 -7.35
C ALA A 205 -13.88 -9.57 -7.80
N ALA A 206 -14.88 -10.00 -8.59
CA ALA A 206 -15.99 -9.16 -9.03
C ALA A 206 -16.92 -8.76 -7.87
N ALA A 207 -17.23 -9.68 -6.95
CA ALA A 207 -18.16 -9.47 -5.84
C ALA A 207 -17.58 -8.57 -4.73
N THR A 208 -16.27 -8.61 -4.49
CA THR A 208 -15.59 -7.81 -3.45
C THR A 208 -15.25 -6.39 -3.92
N LEU A 209 -15.12 -6.16 -5.23
CA LEU A 209 -14.73 -4.87 -5.82
C LEU A 209 -15.63 -3.66 -5.44
N PRO A 210 -16.96 -3.78 -5.26
CA PRO A 210 -17.79 -2.67 -4.80
C PRO A 210 -17.40 -2.19 -3.39
N ALA A 211 -17.25 -3.10 -2.43
CA ALA A 211 -16.88 -2.76 -1.06
C ALA A 211 -15.51 -2.07 -0.99
N ILE A 212 -14.52 -2.55 -1.77
CA ILE A 212 -13.18 -1.90 -1.85
C ILE A 212 -13.29 -0.44 -2.33
N ARG A 213 -14.23 -0.12 -3.23
CA ARG A 213 -14.46 1.26 -3.70
C ARG A 213 -15.16 2.12 -2.66
N GLU A 214 -16.10 1.55 -1.91
CA GLU A 214 -16.78 2.21 -0.80
C GLU A 214 -15.79 2.53 0.34
N HIS A 215 -14.98 1.55 0.75
CA HIS A 215 -13.89 1.72 1.71
C HIS A 215 -12.92 2.83 1.25
N LEU A 216 -12.56 2.86 -0.05
CA LEU A 216 -11.70 3.91 -0.62
C LEU A 216 -12.34 5.30 -0.55
N GLN A 217 -13.66 5.39 -0.71
CA GLN A 217 -14.38 6.67 -0.61
C GLN A 217 -14.39 7.16 0.84
N THR A 218 -14.72 6.31 1.80
CA THR A 218 -14.69 6.62 3.24
C THR A 218 -13.28 7.00 3.69
N ALA A 219 -12.25 6.24 3.29
CA ALA A 219 -10.86 6.55 3.59
C ALA A 219 -10.43 7.94 3.05
N LYS A 220 -10.89 8.33 1.85
CA LYS A 220 -10.61 9.65 1.27
C LYS A 220 -11.30 10.79 2.01
N GLN A 221 -12.52 10.57 2.49
CA GLN A 221 -13.24 11.54 3.32
C GLN A 221 -12.46 11.76 4.63
N LEU A 222 -12.16 10.68 5.35
CA LEU A 222 -11.39 10.73 6.60
C LEU A 222 -10.01 11.39 6.42
N ALA A 223 -9.28 11.06 5.35
CA ALA A 223 -7.97 11.69 5.04
C ALA A 223 -8.08 13.19 4.67
N GLY A 224 -9.26 13.63 4.20
CA GLY A 224 -9.59 15.04 4.00
C GLY A 224 -9.82 15.76 5.33
N ASP A 225 -10.63 15.16 6.21
CA ASP A 225 -10.94 15.70 7.56
C ASP A 225 -9.70 15.90 8.44
N ASP A 226 -8.62 15.12 8.23
CA ASP A 226 -7.33 15.32 8.91
C ASP A 226 -6.74 16.73 8.66
N SER A 227 -7.18 17.43 7.61
CA SER A 227 -6.84 18.82 7.32
C SER A 227 -7.64 19.82 8.17
N ALA A 228 -8.85 19.46 8.61
CA ALA A 228 -9.70 20.25 9.49
C ALA A 228 -9.39 20.01 10.98
N ALA A 229 -8.84 18.84 11.33
CA ALA A 229 -8.43 18.48 12.69
C ALA A 229 -7.12 19.16 13.15
N MET A 230 -6.41 19.89 12.27
CA MET A 230 -5.23 20.68 12.63
C MET A 230 -5.66 22.03 13.24
N PRO A 231 -5.36 22.32 14.52
CA PRO A 231 -5.67 23.62 15.10
C PRO A 231 -4.86 24.73 14.43
N ALA A 232 -5.54 25.77 13.94
CA ALA A 232 -4.93 26.89 13.20
C ALA A 232 -4.15 27.86 14.11
N SER A 233 -3.02 27.41 14.67
CA SER A 233 -2.18 28.16 15.61
C SER A 233 -0.68 28.05 15.32
N SER A 234 -0.19 28.74 14.29
CA SER A 234 1.23 29.15 14.19
C SER A 234 1.49 30.32 13.21
N VAL A 235 0.48 31.13 12.88
CA VAL A 235 0.68 32.43 12.20
C VAL A 235 0.40 33.57 13.20
N GLN A 236 1.21 33.65 14.26
CA GLN A 236 1.15 34.74 15.23
C GLN A 236 2.45 35.57 15.26
N LYS A 237 2.43 36.64 14.47
CA LYS A 237 2.95 37.97 14.85
C LYS A 237 4.45 38.08 15.21
N GLY A 238 5.28 38.03 14.17
CA GLY A 238 6.62 38.65 14.14
C GLY A 238 7.02 38.89 12.68
N GLN A 239 7.77 39.92 12.29
CA GLN A 239 8.38 41.02 13.05
C GLN A 239 8.40 42.31 12.18
N SER A 240 8.24 43.49 12.78
CA SER A 240 8.64 44.76 12.16
C SER A 240 8.74 45.88 13.21
N ARG A 241 9.79 45.82 14.04
CA ARG A 241 10.17 46.86 15.00
C ARG A 241 11.12 47.83 14.27
N GLN A 242 10.64 49.02 13.92
CA GLN A 242 11.50 50.12 13.47
C GLN A 242 11.42 51.27 14.48
N GLU A 243 12.57 51.68 14.99
CA GLU A 243 12.71 52.81 15.90
C GLU A 243 13.15 54.07 15.13
N GLY A 244 12.65 55.22 15.59
CA GLY A 244 13.19 56.55 15.24
C GLY A 244 12.62 57.21 13.98
N LYS A 245 11.81 58.27 14.17
CA LYS A 245 12.16 59.65 13.76
C LYS A 245 11.12 60.69 14.23
N THR A 246 11.40 61.37 15.34
CA THR A 246 10.98 62.76 15.59
C THR A 246 12.02 63.73 14.96
N PRO A 247 11.76 65.05 14.77
CA PRO A 247 10.80 65.91 15.49
C PRO A 247 9.77 66.67 14.62
N GLY A 248 8.70 67.16 15.25
CA GLY A 248 7.65 67.99 14.62
C GLY A 248 6.87 68.81 15.65
N ARG A 249 7.26 70.08 15.83
CA ARG A 249 6.82 71.00 16.90
C ARG A 249 5.53 71.76 16.54
N ARG A 250 4.52 71.76 17.43
CA ARG A 250 3.89 72.95 18.05
C ARG A 250 2.59 72.66 18.83
N ASP A 251 2.56 73.16 20.06
CA ASP A 251 1.57 74.07 20.71
C ASP A 251 0.05 73.88 20.45
N GLY A 252 -0.73 73.75 21.53
CA GLY A 252 -2.20 73.82 21.52
C GLY A 252 -2.86 73.37 22.84
N ASP A 253 -3.51 74.31 23.54
CA ASP A 253 -4.18 74.10 24.84
C ASP A 253 -5.49 73.28 24.77
N ALA A 254 -5.85 72.58 25.86
CA ALA A 254 -7.12 72.79 26.60
C ALA A 254 -7.38 71.79 27.76
N VAL A 255 -7.49 72.34 28.98
CA VAL A 255 -8.53 72.13 30.02
C VAL A 255 -9.27 70.77 30.16
N VAL A 256 -9.02 70.16 31.33
CA VAL A 256 -9.82 69.34 32.30
C VAL A 256 -11.39 69.22 32.19
N PRO A 257 -12.09 68.36 32.99
CA PRO A 257 -13.07 67.38 32.45
C PRO A 257 -14.54 67.63 32.88
N SER A 258 -15.42 66.63 32.68
CA SER A 258 -16.73 66.55 33.35
C SER A 258 -17.16 65.11 33.67
N ARG A 259 -18.00 64.97 34.70
CA ARG A 259 -18.58 63.71 35.22
C ARG A 259 -20.10 63.70 35.04
N THR A 260 -20.66 62.53 34.76
CA THR A 260 -21.98 62.03 35.25
C THR A 260 -21.86 60.51 35.31
N ASP A 261 -21.96 59.79 36.43
CA ASP A 261 -23.10 59.60 37.36
C ASP A 261 -24.35 58.95 36.72
N GLY A 262 -24.90 57.94 37.41
CA GLY A 262 -26.10 57.18 36.99
C GLY A 262 -26.01 55.66 37.18
N THR A 263 -26.60 55.14 38.25
CA THR A 263 -26.84 53.69 38.51
C THR A 263 -28.36 53.40 38.56
N PRO A 264 -28.86 52.30 39.17
CA PRO A 264 -29.13 51.04 38.47
C PRO A 264 -30.62 50.61 38.50
N THR A 265 -30.95 49.53 37.77
CA THR A 265 -32.21 48.75 37.88
C THR A 265 -32.07 47.50 36.99
N GLU A 266 -32.78 46.39 37.14
CA GLU A 266 -33.21 45.51 38.25
C GLU A 266 -33.79 44.25 37.54
N SER A 267 -33.91 43.13 38.26
CA SER A 267 -34.49 41.84 37.84
C SER A 267 -36.04 41.90 37.66
N PRO A 268 -36.80 40.87 37.18
CA PRO A 268 -36.59 39.43 37.43
C PRO A 268 -37.09 38.38 36.40
N LYS A 269 -37.02 37.11 36.83
CA LYS A 269 -37.51 35.86 36.20
C LYS A 269 -38.96 35.91 35.67
N LYS A 270 -39.22 35.09 34.64
CA LYS A 270 -40.34 34.11 34.48
C LYS A 270 -39.99 33.17 33.30
N ASP A 271 -40.37 31.89 33.26
CA ASP A 271 -40.91 30.95 34.26
C ASP A 271 -40.18 29.60 34.08
#